data_AF-A0A532BJG9-F1
#
_entry.id   AF-A0A532BJG9-F1
#
_cell.length_a   1.000
_cell.length_b   1.000
_cell.length_c   1.000
_cell.angle_alpha   90.00
_cell.angle_beta   90.00
_cell.angle_gamma   90.00
#
_symmetry.space_group_name_H-M   'P 1'
#
loop_
_entity.id
_entity.type
_entity.pdbx_description
1 polymer ?
#
loop_
_entity_poly.entity_id
_entity_poly.type
_entity_poly.pdbx_seq_one_letter_code
_entity_poly.pdbx_strand_id
1 'polypeptide(L)' 'MDKNPIHVIGGGLAGSEAAWQAAQAGVPVVLHEMRPVRGTDAHKTDGLAELVCSNSFRSDDAQTNAVG' A
#
# COMPACT_ATOMS: atom_id res chain seq x y z
N MET A 1 26.95 6.30 8.68
CA MET A 1 26.63 5.46 7.51
C MET A 1 25.42 6.08 6.87
N ASP A 2 25.57 6.69 5.71
CA ASP A 2 24.43 7.08 4.89
C ASP A 2 23.77 5.79 4.41
N LYS A 3 22.62 5.46 5.00
CA LYS A 3 21.80 4.35 4.53
C LYS A 3 21.05 4.86 3.30
N ASN A 4 21.38 4.33 2.12
CA ASN A 4 20.55 4.57 0.94
C ASN A 4 19.10 4.19 1.27
N PRO A 5 18.12 5.04 0.94
CA PRO A 5 16.74 4.76 1.26
C PRO A 5 16.21 3.58 0.46
N ILE A 6 15.26 2.84 1.03
CA ILE A 6 14.44 1.88 0.29
C ILE A 6 13.39 2.66 -0.50
N HIS A 7 13.26 2.33 -1.78
CA HIS A 7 12.22 2.91 -2.64
C HIS A 7 11.05 1.94 -2.73
N VAL A 8 9.87 2.39 -2.35
CA VAL A 8 8.61 1.64 -2.50
C VAL A 8 7.78 2.32 -3.59
N ILE A 9 7.40 1.57 -4.63
CA ILE A 9 6.61 2.09 -5.75
C ILE A 9 5.16 1.62 -5.60
N GLY A 10 4.25 2.57 -5.42
CA GLY A 10 2.82 2.34 -5.21
C GLY A 10 2.42 2.51 -3.74
N GLY A 11 1.45 3.38 -3.47
CA GLY A 11 0.89 3.68 -2.16
C GLY A 11 -0.39 2.91 -1.84
N GLY A 12 -0.57 1.72 -2.41
CA GLY A 12 -1.65 0.80 -2.04
C GLY A 12 -1.43 0.17 -0.65
N LEU A 13 -2.30 -0.75 -0.23
CA LEU A 13 -2.19 -1.40 1.08
C LEU A 13 -0.82 -2.04 1.32
N ALA A 14 -0.33 -2.84 0.36
CA ALA A 14 0.97 -3.52 0.46
C ALA A 14 2.16 -2.54 0.49
N GLY A 15 2.14 -1.51 -0.36
CA GLY A 15 3.22 -0.52 -0.40
C GLY A 15 3.28 0.37 0.84
N SER A 16 2.10 0.73 1.37
CA SER A 16 2.01 1.50 2.63
C SER A 16 2.55 0.69 3.81
N GLU A 17 2.19 -0.59 3.90
CA GLU A 17 2.70 -1.49 4.94
C GLU A 17 4.21 -1.72 4.81
N ALA A 18 4.72 -1.97 3.60
CA ALA A 18 6.15 -2.14 3.37
C ALA A 18 6.95 -0.90 3.76
N ALA A 19 6.46 0.29 3.40
CA ALA A 19 7.09 1.54 3.78
C ALA A 19 7.08 1.76 5.30
N TRP A 20 5.95 1.46 5.96
CA TRP A 20 5.80 1.59 7.41
C TRP A 20 6.73 0.65 8.18
N GLN A 21 6.79 -0.63 7.78
CA GLN A 21 7.67 -1.62 8.42
C GLN A 21 9.15 -1.26 8.28
N ALA A 22 9.58 -0.83 7.09
CA ALA A 22 10.95 -0.39 6.87
C ALA A 22 11.30 0.88 7.67
N ALA A 23 10.37 1.84 7.75
CA ALA A 23 10.54 3.03 8.57
C ALA A 23 10.62 2.70 10.08
N GLN A 24 9.76 1.80 10.58
CA GLN A 24 9.81 1.31 11.96
C GLN A 24 11.13 0.60 12.29
N ALA A 25 11.74 -0.09 11.33
CA ALA A 25 13.06 -0.70 11.47
C ALA A 25 14.24 0.30 11.43
N GLY A 26 13.97 1.62 11.35
CA GLY A 26 15.00 2.65 11.28
C GLY A 26 15.76 2.66 9.95
N VAL A 27 15.12 2.22 8.87
CA VAL A 27 15.64 2.31 7.50
C VAL A 27 14.98 3.52 6.83
N PRO A 28 15.74 4.42 6.20
CA PRO A 28 15.16 5.51 5.41
C PRO A 28 14.31 4.95 4.25
N VAL A 29 13.16 5.54 3.99
CA VAL A 29 12.24 5.08 2.93
C VAL A 29 11.76 6.27 2.10
N VAL A 30 11.64 6.06 0.78
CA VAL A 30 10.91 6.93 -0.13
C VAL A 30 9.73 6.15 -0.71
N LEU A 31 8.51 6.57 -0.39
CA LEU A 31 7.29 6.02 -0.97
C LEU A 31 6.86 6.86 -2.17
N HIS A 32 6.76 6.23 -3.33
CA HIS A 32 6.32 6.85 -4.58
C HIS A 32 4.87 6.48 -4.84
N GLU A 33 3.98 7.47 -4.86
CA GLU A 33 2.58 7.32 -5.26
C GLU A 33 2.28 8.30 -6.39
N MET A 34 1.61 7.81 -7.44
CA MET A 34 1.29 8.64 -8.60
C MET A 34 0.12 9.59 -8.32
N ARG A 35 -0.75 9.22 -7.38
CA ARG A 35 -1.82 10.09 -6.84
C ARG A 35 -1.21 11.16 -5.91
N PRO A 36 -1.75 12.39 -5.90
CA PRO A 36 -2.96 12.86 -6.59
C PRO A 36 -2.76 13.24 -8.07
N VAL A 37 -1.53 13.30 -8.58
CA VAL A 37 -1.25 13.83 -9.93
C VAL A 37 -1.90 12.99 -11.02
N ARG A 38 -1.91 11.67 -10.86
CA ARG A 38 -2.59 10.73 -11.75
C ARG A 38 -3.48 9.78 -10.95
N GLY A 39 -4.79 10.06 -10.96
CA GLY A 39 -5.82 9.18 -10.42
C GLY A 39 -6.11 7.97 -11.31
N THR A 40 -6.95 7.07 -10.80
CA THR A 40 -7.63 6.03 -11.58
C THR A 40 -9.10 6.00 -11.18
N ASP A 41 -9.98 5.47 -12.04
CA ASP A 41 -11.43 5.40 -11.77
C ASP A 41 -11.80 4.62 -10.49
N ALA A 42 -10.89 3.77 -10.01
CA ALA A 42 -11.09 2.98 -8.80
C ALA A 42 -10.92 3.82 -7.52
N HIS A 43 -10.07 4.85 -7.54
CA HIS A 43 -9.73 5.65 -6.36
C HIS A 43 -10.59 6.91 -6.29
N LYS A 44 -11.08 7.22 -5.10
CA LYS A 44 -11.89 8.41 -4.79
C LYS A 44 -11.09 9.45 -4.00
N THR A 45 -9.90 9.09 -3.51
CA THR A 45 -9.05 9.96 -2.70
C THR A 45 -7.62 9.99 -3.22
N ASP A 46 -6.86 10.94 -2.69
CA ASP A 46 -5.40 11.03 -2.82
C ASP A 46 -4.65 10.28 -1.71
N GLY A 47 -5.39 9.58 -0.84
CA GLY A 47 -4.86 8.86 0.30
C GLY A 47 -4.12 7.57 -0.07
N LEU A 48 -3.16 7.22 0.79
CA LEU A 48 -2.50 5.92 0.78
C LEU A 48 -3.44 4.83 1.33
N ALA A 49 -3.19 3.58 0.94
CA ALA A 49 -3.92 2.40 1.37
C ALA A 49 -5.45 2.48 1.19
N GLU A 50 -5.93 3.24 0.22
CA GLU A 50 -7.36 3.32 -0.10
C GLU A 50 -7.89 1.94 -0.53
N LEU A 51 -9.02 1.53 0.08
CA LEU A 51 -9.77 0.35 -0.34
C LEU A 51 -10.72 0.72 -1.47
N VAL A 52 -10.47 0.18 -2.66
CA VAL A 52 -11.19 0.56 -3.90
C VAL A 52 -12.19 -0.49 -4.40
N CYS A 53 -12.31 -1.64 -3.72
CA CYS A 53 -13.22 -2.72 -4.08
C CYS A 53 -14.03 -3.16 -2.85
N SER A 54 -13.76 -4.34 -2.29
CA SER A 54 -14.38 -4.77 -1.03
C SER A 54 -13.83 -3.96 0.16
N ASN A 55 -14.71 -3.63 1.10
CA ASN A 55 -14.36 -3.08 2.41
C ASN A 55 -14.11 -4.17 3.47
N SER A 56 -14.10 -5.45 3.08
CA SER A 56 -13.69 -6.55 3.95
C SER A 56 -12.25 -6.95 3.67
N PHE A 57 -11.47 -7.20 4.72
CA PHE A 57 -10.11 -7.74 4.64
C PHE A 57 -10.06 -9.24 4.28
N ARG A 58 -11.13 -9.72 3.62
CA ARG A 58 -11.38 -11.13 3.29
C ARG A 58 -11.42 -12.04 4.53
N SER A 59 -12.14 -13.15 4.43
CA SER A 59 -12.10 -14.20 5.45
C SER A 59 -10.90 -15.11 5.21
N ASP A 60 -10.22 -15.51 6.29
CA ASP A 60 -9.19 -16.56 6.28
C ASP A 60 -9.80 -17.97 6.11
N ASP A 61 -11.12 -18.09 6.00
CA ASP A 61 -11.80 -19.36 5.72
C ASP A 61 -11.40 -19.91 4.35
N ALA A 62 -10.65 -21.00 4.35
CA ALA A 62 -10.16 -21.67 3.15
C ALA A 62 -11.29 -22.26 2.27
N GLN A 63 -12.50 -22.49 2.81
CA GLN A 63 -13.59 -23.14 2.08
C GLN A 63 -14.54 -22.16 1.38
N THR A 64 -14.69 -20.94 1.88
CA THR A 64 -15.75 -20.00 1.43
C THR A 64 -15.22 -18.64 0.97
N ASN A 65 -13.90 -18.44 0.98
CA ASN A 65 -13.36 -17.13 0.63
C ASN A 65 -13.40 -16.87 -0.89
N ALA A 66 -13.36 -15.58 -1.25
CA ALA A 66 -13.46 -15.10 -2.63
C ALA A 66 -12.12 -15.13 -3.38
N VAL A 67 -11.38 -16.24 -3.34
CA VAL A 67 -10.41 -16.54 -4.42
C VAL A 67 -11.08 -17.36 -5.49
N GLY A 68 -10.76 -17.04 -6.75
CA GLY A 68 -11.06 -17.90 -7.89
C GLY A 68 -10.34 -19.24 -7.80
#